data_AF-A0A355KRX6-F1
#
_entry.id   AF-A0A355KRX6-F1
#
_cell.length_a   1.000
_cell.length_b   1.000
_cell.length_c   1.000
_cell.angle_alpha   90.00
_cell.angle_beta   90.00
_cell.angle_gamma   90.00
#
_symmetry.space_group_name_H-M   'P 1'
#
loop_
_entity.id
_entity.type
_entity.pdbx_description
1 polymer ?
#
loop_
_entity_poly.entity_id
_entity_poly.type
_entity_poly.pdbx_seq_one_letter_code
_entity_poly.pdbx_strand_id
1 'polypeptide(L)'
;DSVDFRIVNLVGEGDIVVTQDYGLAAMCLARKAIPVSQNGMVYTDKNIDQLLFTRYVSKKIRKAGGRMKGPSKRTPEQDKAFAAALEKLIQA
;
A
#
# COMPACT_ATOMS: atom_id res chain seq x y z
N ASP A 1 10.02 9.42 -5.42
CA ASP A 1 11.42 8.93 -5.41
C ASP A 1 12.19 9.37 -4.18
N SER A 2 12.66 10.63 -4.05
CA SER A 2 13.47 11.03 -2.88
C SER A 2 12.75 10.90 -1.52
N VAL A 3 11.45 11.22 -1.48
CA VAL A 3 10.62 11.07 -0.28
C VAL A 3 10.43 9.59 0.08
N ASP A 4 10.14 8.75 -0.91
CA ASP A 4 9.97 7.31 -0.72
C ASP A 4 11.24 6.67 -0.16
N PHE A 5 12.41 7.00 -0.72
CA PHE A 5 13.69 6.53 -0.19
C PHE A 5 13.97 7.06 1.21
N ARG A 6 13.58 8.30 1.52
CA ARG A 6 13.72 8.82 2.88
C ARG A 6 12.86 8.04 3.87
N ILE A 7 11.62 7.71 3.52
CA ILE A 7 10.75 6.87 4.35
C ILE A 7 11.40 5.50 4.55
N VAL A 8 11.77 4.83 3.46
CA VAL A 8 12.40 3.49 3.51
C VAL A 8 13.67 3.48 4.37
N ASN A 9 14.45 4.57 4.33
CA ASN A 9 15.66 4.67 5.14
C ASN A 9 15.38 4.87 6.64
N LEU A 10 14.27 5.54 6.98
CA LEU A 10 13.88 5.80 8.36
C LEU A 10 13.18 4.60 9.03
N VAL A 11 12.46 3.78 8.25
CA VAL A 11 11.67 2.68 8.80
C VAL A 11 12.53 1.47 9.21
N GLY A 12 12.17 0.88 10.34
CA GLY A 12 12.74 -0.34 10.89
C GLY A 12 11.76 -1.51 10.92
N GLU A 13 12.21 -2.62 11.50
CA GLU A 13 11.39 -3.80 11.74
C GLU A 13 10.24 -3.45 12.71
N GLY A 14 9.00 -3.81 12.33
CA GLY A 14 7.79 -3.54 13.11
C GLY A 14 7.16 -2.16 12.91
N ASP A 15 7.83 -1.21 12.25
CA ASP A 15 7.25 0.11 12.01
C ASP A 15 6.02 0.04 11.09
N ILE A 16 4.95 0.75 11.43
CA ILE A 16 3.73 0.79 10.61
C ILE A 16 3.84 1.92 9.58
N VAL A 17 3.64 1.60 8.30
CA VAL A 17 3.71 2.59 7.20
C VAL A 17 2.40 2.68 6.46
N VAL A 18 1.73 3.83 6.54
CA VAL A 18 0.49 4.06 5.77
C VAL A 18 0.84 4.52 4.36
N THR A 19 0.45 3.76 3.33
CA THR A 19 0.74 4.12 1.93
C THR A 19 -0.28 3.58 0.95
N GLN A 20 -0.46 4.27 -0.18
CA GLN A 20 -1.22 3.79 -1.35
C GLN A 20 -0.32 3.31 -2.48
N ASP A 21 0.99 3.54 -2.37
CA ASP A 21 1.94 3.16 -3.39
C ASP A 21 2.46 1.75 -3.11
N TYR A 22 2.11 0.81 -4.00
CA TYR A 22 2.55 -0.59 -3.89
C TYR A 22 4.07 -0.76 -3.99
N GLY A 23 4.78 0.12 -4.71
CA GLY A 23 6.24 0.12 -4.75
C GLY A 23 6.83 0.52 -3.41
N LEU A 24 6.32 1.59 -2.79
CA LEU A 24 6.72 1.98 -1.43
C LEU A 24 6.38 0.88 -0.41
N ALA A 25 5.18 0.30 -0.49
CA ALA A 25 4.80 -0.82 0.38
C ALA A 25 5.77 -2.01 0.24
N ALA A 26 6.15 -2.39 -0.97
CA ALA A 26 7.13 -3.45 -1.20
C ALA A 26 8.51 -3.12 -0.61
N MET A 27 8.98 -1.87 -0.75
CA MET A 27 10.25 -1.44 -0.16
C MET A 27 10.20 -1.44 1.38
N CYS A 28 9.07 -1.07 1.98
CA CYS A 28 8.88 -1.14 3.43
C CYS A 28 8.82 -2.60 3.93
N LEU A 29 8.16 -3.51 3.20
CA LEU A 29 8.18 -4.94 3.52
C LEU A 29 9.59 -5.52 3.53
N ALA A 30 10.43 -5.13 2.55
CA ALA A 30 11.84 -5.55 2.52
C ALA A 30 12.65 -5.07 3.74
N ARG A 31 12.18 -4.03 4.44
CA ARG A 31 12.72 -3.53 5.71
C ARG A 31 12.08 -4.15 6.94
N LYS A 32 11.20 -5.14 6.76
CA LYS A 32 10.35 -5.76 7.79
C LYS A 32 9.42 -4.80 8.52
N ALA A 33 9.13 -3.65 7.89
CA ALA A 33 8.05 -2.78 8.34
C ALA A 33 6.70 -3.40 7.98
N ILE A 34 5.62 -2.85 8.53
CA ILE A 34 4.25 -3.29 8.33
C ILE A 34 3.48 -2.22 7.53
N PRO A 35 3.55 -2.25 6.19
CA PRO A 35 2.82 -1.28 5.39
C PRO A 35 1.33 -1.62 5.35
N VAL A 36 0.48 -0.60 5.44
CA VAL A 36 -0.98 -0.70 5.41
C VAL A 36 -1.57 0.34 4.47
N SER A 37 -2.59 -0.04 3.72
CA SER A 37 -3.32 0.87 2.86
C SER A 37 -4.19 1.81 3.68
N GLN A 38 -4.53 2.95 3.08
CA GLN A 38 -5.48 3.88 3.64
C GLN A 38 -6.85 3.24 3.94
N ASN A 39 -7.21 2.13 3.29
CA ASN A 39 -8.48 1.41 3.48
C ASN A 39 -8.38 0.23 4.46
N GLY A 40 -7.25 0.08 5.16
CA GLY A 40 -7.05 -0.98 6.17
C GLY A 40 -6.54 -2.31 5.62
N MET A 41 -6.14 -2.38 4.34
CA MET A 41 -5.52 -3.59 3.80
C MET A 41 -4.03 -3.61 4.18
N VAL A 42 -3.63 -4.59 4.97
CA VAL A 42 -2.21 -4.82 5.28
C VAL A 42 -1.53 -5.45 4.07
N TYR A 43 -0.43 -4.84 3.64
CA TYR A 43 0.41 -5.40 2.59
C TYR A 43 1.29 -6.49 3.20
N THR A 44 1.42 -7.61 2.50
CA THR A 44 2.20 -8.78 2.94
C THR A 44 2.90 -9.39 1.74
N ASP A 45 3.91 -10.22 1.96
CA ASP A 45 4.57 -10.97 0.88
C ASP A 45 3.60 -11.84 0.07
N LYS A 46 2.47 -12.23 0.68
CA LYS A 46 1.43 -13.04 0.03
C LYS A 46 0.57 -12.26 -0.97
N ASN A 47 0.52 -10.93 -0.87
CA ASN A 47 -0.37 -10.10 -1.70
C ASN A 47 0.35 -9.03 -2.54
N ILE A 48 1.55 -8.63 -2.14
CA ILE A 48 2.24 -7.48 -2.74
C ILE A 48 2.60 -7.69 -4.20
N ASP A 49 3.02 -8.90 -4.57
CA ASP A 49 3.40 -9.23 -5.95
C ASP A 49 2.21 -9.14 -6.91
N GLN A 50 1.05 -9.65 -6.50
CA GLN A 50 -0.18 -9.57 -7.30
C GLN A 50 -0.63 -8.11 -7.47
N LEU A 51 -0.49 -7.29 -6.43
CA LEU A 51 -0.83 -5.86 -6.47
C LEU A 51 0.10 -5.09 -7.42
N LEU A 52 1.41 -5.34 -7.35
CA LEU A 52 2.40 -4.79 -8.28
C LEU A 52 2.13 -5.21 -9.73
N PHE A 53 1.83 -6.49 -9.96
CA PHE A 53 1.46 -7.00 -11.27
C PHE A 53 0.21 -6.31 -11.81
N THR A 54 -0.83 -6.16 -11.00
CA THR A 54 -2.07 -5.46 -11.38
C THR A 54 -1.79 -4.00 -11.73
N ARG A 55 -0.93 -3.30 -10.96
CA ARG A 55 -0.47 -1.93 -11.27
C ARG A 55 0.26 -1.88 -12.61
N TYR A 56 1.11 -2.86 -12.90
CA TYR A 56 1.83 -2.95 -14.18
C TYR A 56 0.89 -3.17 -15.37
N VAL A 57 -0.03 -4.13 -15.28
CA VAL A 57 -1.04 -4.39 -16.33
C VAL A 57 -1.89 -3.15 -16.57
N SER A 58 -2.34 -2.51 -15.48
CA SER A 58 -3.07 -1.24 -15.53
C SER A 58 -2.28 -0.15 -16.29
N LYS A 59 -0.97 -0.02 -16.01
CA LYS A 59 -0.10 0.93 -16.70
C LYS A 59 0.05 0.60 -18.19
N LYS A 60 0.16 -0.68 -18.56
CA LYS A 60 0.19 -1.14 -19.96
C LYS A 60 -1.08 -0.76 -20.71
N ILE A 61 -2.26 -1.02 -20.12
CA ILE A 61 -3.56 -0.68 -20.73
C ILE A 61 -3.66 0.81 -21.01
N ARG A 62 -3.30 1.67 -20.04
CA ARG A 62 -3.31 3.13 -20.24
C ARG A 62 -2.37 3.57 -21.37
N LYS A 63 -1.17 2.99 -21.44
CA LYS A 63 -0.20 3.30 -22.51
C LYS A 63 -0.70 2.90 -23.90
N ALA A 64 -1.53 1.86 -23.99
CA ALA A 64 -2.18 1.45 -25.23
C ALA A 64 -3.43 2.28 -25.59
N GLY A 65 -3.72 3.36 -24.85
CA GLY A 65 -4.90 4.21 -25.08
C GLY A 65 -6.17 3.73 -24.39
N GLY A 66 -6.11 2.61 -23.63
CA GLY A 66 -7.25 2.10 -22.88
C GLY A 66 -7.64 3.04 -21.73
N ARG A 67 -8.95 3.34 -21.62
CA ARG A 67 -9.52 4.07 -20.49
C ARG A 67 -9.78 3.11 -19.33
N MET A 68 -9.39 3.51 -18.13
CA MET A 68 -9.79 2.85 -16.89
C MET A 68 -10.39 3.86 -15.93
N LYS A 69 -11.36 3.41 -15.15
CA LYS A 69 -11.91 4.22 -14.06
C LYS A 69 -10.83 4.44 -13.01
N GLY A 70 -10.73 5.68 -12.53
CA GLY A 70 -9.90 6.00 -11.37
C GLY A 70 -10.45 5.33 -10.10
N PRO A 71 -9.69 5.36 -9.00
CA PRO A 71 -10.18 4.90 -7.71
C PRO A 71 -11.48 5.64 -7.36
N SER A 72 -12.45 4.89 -6.81
CA SER A 72 -13.68 5.45 -6.27
C SER A 72 -13.40 6.37 -5.08
N LYS A 73 -14.34 7.27 -4.79
CA LYS A 73 -14.33 8.02 -3.52
C LYS A 73 -14.34 7.03 -2.36
N ARG A 74 -13.62 7.38 -1.29
CA ARG A 74 -13.64 6.61 -0.05
C ARG A 74 -15.04 6.58 0.56
N THR A 75 -15.35 5.46 1.21
CA THR A 75 -16.61 5.29 1.94
C THR A 75 -16.37 5.28 3.45
N PRO A 76 -17.38 5.62 4.28
CA PRO A 76 -17.27 5.54 5.74
C PRO A 76 -16.88 4.15 6.26
N GLU A 77 -17.23 3.08 5.53
CA GLU A 77 -16.85 1.71 5.86
C GLU A 77 -15.35 1.49 5.73
N GLN A 78 -14.69 2.14 4.76
CA GLN A 78 -13.24 2.07 4.59
C GLN A 78 -12.51 2.82 5.70
N ASP A 79 -13.11 3.85 6.28
CA ASP A 79 -12.56 4.54 7.45
C ASP A 79 -12.62 3.65 8.70
N LYS A 80 -13.75 2.97 8.90
CA LYS A 80 -13.89 1.96 9.97
C LYS A 80 -12.91 0.80 9.78
N ALA A 81 -12.77 0.30 8.56
CA ALA A 81 -11.83 -0.78 8.24
C ALA A 81 -10.38 -0.37 8.51
N PHE A 82 -10.00 0.85 8.13
CA PHE A 82 -8.67 1.39 8.42
C PHE A 82 -8.42 1.54 9.92
N ALA A 83 -9.35 2.15 10.66
CA ALA A 83 -9.22 2.31 12.11
C ALA A 83 -9.06 0.96 12.81
N ALA A 84 -9.92 -0.02 12.49
CA ALA A 84 -9.85 -1.36 13.08
C ALA A 84 -8.56 -2.11 12.72
N ALA A 85 -8.05 -1.95 11.49
CA ALA A 85 -6.77 -2.53 11.09
C ALA A 85 -5.60 -1.89 11.83
N LEU A 86 -5.57 -0.56 11.90
CA LEU A 86 -4.50 0.19 12.57
C LEU A 86 -4.46 -0.10 14.08
N GLU A 87 -5.62 -0.14 14.73
CA GLU A 87 -5.72 -0.50 16.16
C GLU A 87 -5.13 -1.88 16.45
N LYS A 88 -5.45 -2.88 15.63
CA LYS A 88 -4.88 -4.24 15.75
C LYS A 88 -3.37 -4.24 15.55
N LEU A 89 -2.84 -3.45 14.63
CA LEU A 89 -1.40 -3.37 14.38
C LEU A 89 -0.65 -2.71 15.54
N ILE A 90 -1.23 -1.71 16.19
CA ILE A 90 -0.62 -1.01 17.32
C ILE A 90 -0.62 -1.87 18.60
N GLN A 91 -1.60 -2.78 18.73
CA GLN A 91 -1.76 -3.66 19.89
C GLN A 91 -0.97 -4.98 19.79
N ALA A 92 -0.35 -5.27 18.65
CA ALA A 92 0.40 -6.51 18.38
C ALA A 92 1.84 -6.43 18.90
#